data_AF-A0A522XAA6-F1
#
_entry.id   AF-A0A522XAA6-F1
#
_cell.length_a   1.000
_cell.length_b   1.000
_cell.length_c   1.000
_cell.angle_alpha   90.00
_cell.angle_beta   90.00
_cell.angle_gamma   90.00
#
_symmetry.space_group_name_H-M   'P 1'
#
loop_
_entity.id
_entity.type
_entity.pdbx_description
1 polymer ?
#
loop_
_entity_poly.entity_id
_entity_poly.type
_entity_poly.pdbx_seq_one_letter_code
_entity_poly.pdbx_strand_id
1 'polypeptide(L)'
;MRYEQAKKYWEQQSELMKKIRAGGMAEYVKTIPNLAQGFTLADRWLRCIDEGTAGGVHMAGSGILLGVEAAAGAARAAGATTITSHEECGAAKLYAKEKGLDEEKSDTYGQEFARDLAKKLGVNYCHLPLSEMARPAGLHVARVAYYDGTGKFDPARVPELPAGFVISRRYLKPDYARRECEIAISIALGHHGFGELFTEDTPFILVVVGDPKEKMFSLGSLRTEVEEIARAHGGRVAVDAFVSPVQK
;
A
#
# COMPACT_ATOMS: atom_id res chain seq x y z
N MET A 1 -20.35 -9.72 -14.12
CA MET A 1 -20.72 -9.06 -12.85
C MET A 1 -19.56 -8.26 -12.26
N ARG A 2 -18.37 -8.85 -12.06
CA ARG A 2 -17.20 -8.12 -11.51
C ARG A 2 -16.72 -6.95 -12.38
N TYR A 3 -16.72 -7.08 -13.70
CA TYR A 3 -16.28 -6.01 -14.62
C TYR A 3 -17.14 -4.73 -14.52
N GLU A 4 -18.46 -4.85 -14.55
CA GLU A 4 -19.37 -3.69 -14.40
C GLU A 4 -19.21 -2.99 -13.05
N GLN A 5 -19.00 -3.77 -11.98
CA GLN A 5 -18.71 -3.21 -10.66
C GLN A 5 -17.37 -2.45 -10.66
N ALA A 6 -16.32 -3.03 -11.23
CA ALA A 6 -15.02 -2.38 -11.38
C ALA A 6 -15.14 -1.06 -12.18
N LYS A 7 -15.88 -1.06 -13.29
CA LYS A 7 -16.13 0.14 -14.10
C LYS A 7 -16.84 1.25 -13.31
N LYS A 8 -17.84 0.90 -12.49
CA LYS A 8 -18.52 1.86 -11.60
C LYS A 8 -17.55 2.53 -10.63
N TYR A 9 -16.71 1.76 -9.93
CA TYR A 9 -15.72 2.34 -9.00
C TYR A 9 -14.64 3.16 -9.71
N TRP A 10 -14.24 2.73 -10.91
CA TRP A 10 -13.32 3.47 -11.76
C TRP A 10 -13.87 4.86 -12.12
N GLU A 11 -15.13 4.92 -12.56
CA GLU A 11 -15.83 6.15 -12.90
C GLU A 11 -15.97 7.09 -11.69
N GLN A 12 -16.31 6.55 -10.50
CA GLN A 12 -16.41 7.33 -9.26
C GLN A 12 -15.11 8.07 -8.89
N GLN A 13 -13.95 7.49 -9.22
CA GLN A 13 -12.65 8.10 -8.95
C GLN A 13 -12.12 8.96 -10.10
N SER A 14 -12.80 8.98 -11.26
CA SER A 14 -12.21 9.51 -12.50
C SER A 14 -11.98 11.02 -12.46
N GLU A 15 -12.87 11.80 -11.85
CA GLU A 15 -12.68 13.25 -11.73
C GLU A 15 -11.51 13.61 -10.81
N LEU A 16 -11.35 12.89 -9.69
CA LEU A 16 -10.18 13.04 -8.82
C LEU A 16 -8.89 12.72 -9.59
N MET A 17 -8.85 11.58 -10.27
CA MET A 17 -7.66 11.15 -10.99
C MET A 17 -7.33 12.04 -12.20
N LYS A 18 -8.32 12.67 -12.84
CA LYS A 18 -8.09 13.70 -13.88
C LYS A 18 -7.40 14.93 -13.29
N LYS A 19 -7.81 15.40 -12.12
CA LYS A 19 -7.17 16.54 -11.43
C LYS A 19 -5.70 16.24 -11.10
N ILE A 20 -5.42 15.04 -10.59
CA ILE A 20 -4.05 14.58 -10.31
C ILE A 20 -3.22 14.57 -11.61
N ARG A 21 -3.73 13.96 -12.69
CA ARG A 21 -2.97 13.87 -13.96
C ARG A 21 -2.74 15.22 -14.65
N ALA A 22 -3.61 16.21 -14.44
CA ALA A 22 -3.49 17.51 -15.10
C ALA A 22 -2.23 18.30 -14.69
N GLY A 23 -1.78 18.14 -13.44
CA GLY A 23 -0.60 18.85 -12.92
C GLY A 23 0.42 17.96 -12.20
N GLY A 24 0.14 16.66 -12.09
CA GLY A 24 0.88 15.73 -11.23
C GLY A 24 0.48 15.83 -9.76
N MET A 25 0.87 14.83 -8.99
CA MET A 25 0.61 14.72 -7.56
C MET A 25 1.25 15.88 -6.80
N ALA A 26 2.46 16.30 -7.17
CA ALA A 26 3.16 17.43 -6.55
C ALA A 26 2.34 18.73 -6.57
N GLU A 27 1.67 19.05 -7.68
CA GLU A 27 0.80 20.23 -7.77
C GLU A 27 -0.55 19.97 -7.12
N TYR A 28 -1.12 18.77 -7.29
CA TYR A 28 -2.41 18.41 -6.73
C TYR A 28 -2.41 18.54 -5.19
N VAL A 29 -1.40 18.02 -4.50
CA VAL A 29 -1.37 18.05 -3.03
C VAL A 29 -1.27 19.47 -2.45
N LYS A 30 -0.81 20.47 -3.23
CA LYS A 30 -0.83 21.89 -2.81
C LYS A 30 -2.24 22.45 -2.68
N THR A 31 -3.21 21.82 -3.35
CA THR A 31 -4.63 22.22 -3.28
C THR A 31 -5.36 21.63 -2.07
N ILE A 32 -4.73 20.70 -1.35
CA ILE A 32 -5.32 19.99 -0.21
C ILE A 32 -5.03 20.76 1.09
N PRO A 33 -6.03 21.39 1.73
CA PRO A 33 -5.80 22.26 2.89
C PRO A 33 -5.28 21.49 4.12
N ASN A 34 -5.66 20.22 4.28
CA ASN A 34 -5.36 19.41 5.46
C ASN A 34 -4.36 18.28 5.20
N LEU A 35 -3.52 18.38 4.17
CA LEU A 35 -2.56 17.33 3.80
C LEU A 35 -1.69 16.85 4.98
N ALA A 36 -1.31 17.76 5.87
CA ALA A 36 -0.48 17.45 7.04
C ALA A 36 -1.13 16.42 8.00
N GLN A 37 -2.46 16.30 8.00
CA GLN A 37 -3.16 15.28 8.80
C GLN A 37 -2.86 13.86 8.34
N GLY A 38 -2.55 13.68 7.05
CA GLY A 38 -2.10 12.41 6.50
C GLY A 38 -0.72 11.99 6.98
N PHE A 39 0.01 12.82 7.72
CA PHE A 39 1.35 12.49 8.26
C PHE A 39 1.34 12.25 9.77
N THR A 40 0.15 11.98 10.33
CA THR A 40 -0.06 11.65 11.73
C THR A 40 -0.83 10.35 11.79
N LEU A 41 -0.14 9.25 12.10
CA LEU A 41 -0.79 7.95 12.22
C LEU A 41 -1.80 7.96 13.38
N ALA A 42 -2.98 7.39 13.16
CA ALA A 42 -4.00 7.21 14.21
C ALA A 42 -3.56 6.16 15.25
N ASP A 43 -2.80 5.17 14.81
CA ASP A 43 -2.24 4.09 15.62
C ASP A 43 -0.89 3.64 15.04
N ARG A 44 -0.31 2.61 15.66
CA ARG A 44 0.92 1.96 15.18
C ARG A 44 0.66 0.47 14.91
N TRP A 45 -0.43 0.13 14.24
CA TRP A 45 -0.66 -1.27 13.87
C TRP A 45 0.12 -1.60 12.61
N LEU A 46 0.71 -2.79 12.55
CA LEU A 46 1.27 -3.34 11.33
C LEU A 46 0.15 -4.02 10.54
N ARG A 47 -0.12 -3.52 9.34
CA ARG A 47 -1.19 -3.94 8.43
C ARG A 47 -0.65 -4.40 7.08
N CYS A 48 -1.54 -4.98 6.27
CA CYS A 48 -1.25 -5.28 4.88
C CYS A 48 -1.10 -4.00 4.06
N ILE A 49 -0.45 -4.05 2.90
CA ILE A 49 -0.46 -2.92 1.94
C ILE A 49 -1.84 -2.65 1.33
N ASP A 50 -2.79 -3.57 1.52
CA ASP A 50 -4.17 -3.50 1.03
C ASP A 50 -4.85 -2.15 1.38
N GLU A 51 -5.41 -1.49 0.38
CA GLU A 51 -6.05 -0.18 0.52
C GLU A 51 -7.26 -0.17 1.45
N GLY A 52 -7.84 -1.35 1.72
CA GLY A 52 -8.92 -1.56 2.67
C GLY A 52 -8.47 -1.55 4.13
N THR A 53 -7.16 -1.59 4.41
CA THR A 53 -6.61 -1.70 5.76
C THR A 53 -6.00 -0.38 6.26
N ALA A 54 -6.80 0.69 6.28
CA ALA A 54 -6.35 2.06 6.59
C ALA A 54 -5.59 2.20 7.93
N GLY A 55 -4.68 3.20 7.96
CA GLY A 55 -3.91 3.59 9.14
C GLY A 55 -2.63 2.80 9.39
N GLY A 56 -1.83 3.27 10.36
CA GLY A 56 -0.66 2.55 10.88
C GLY A 56 0.47 2.40 9.87
N VAL A 57 1.09 1.22 9.86
CA VAL A 57 2.29 0.91 9.08
C VAL A 57 2.01 -0.31 8.23
N HIS A 58 2.46 -0.33 6.98
CA HIS A 58 2.01 -1.30 5.99
C HIS A 58 3.16 -2.11 5.40
N MET A 59 2.95 -3.43 5.33
CA MET A 59 3.79 -4.42 4.66
C MET A 59 2.89 -5.52 4.10
N ALA A 60 3.23 -6.13 2.96
CA ALA A 60 2.38 -7.11 2.31
C ALA A 60 2.09 -8.30 3.24
N GLY A 61 0.80 -8.53 3.52
CA GLY A 61 0.34 -9.54 4.49
C GLY A 61 0.94 -9.37 5.88
N SER A 62 1.12 -8.12 6.32
CA SER A 62 1.77 -7.76 7.59
C SER A 62 3.18 -8.35 7.74
N GLY A 63 3.88 -8.51 6.61
CA GLY A 63 5.25 -9.00 6.55
C GLY A 63 5.38 -10.52 6.35
N ILE A 64 4.31 -11.26 6.05
CA ILE A 64 4.38 -12.72 5.84
C ILE A 64 5.38 -13.12 4.74
N LEU A 65 5.47 -12.33 3.67
CA LEU A 65 6.40 -12.56 2.56
C LEU A 65 7.85 -12.18 2.90
N LEU A 66 8.07 -11.41 3.96
CA LEU A 66 9.38 -11.01 4.47
C LEU A 66 9.98 -12.08 5.39
N GLY A 67 9.12 -12.95 5.96
CA GLY A 67 9.49 -13.91 6.98
C GLY A 67 9.55 -13.30 8.38
N VAL A 68 9.34 -14.15 9.39
CA VAL A 68 9.06 -13.71 10.77
C VAL A 68 10.17 -12.84 11.39
N GLU A 69 11.45 -13.15 11.14
CA GLU A 69 12.56 -12.41 11.75
C GLU A 69 12.70 -11.00 11.18
N ALA A 70 12.64 -10.87 9.85
CA ALA A 70 12.77 -9.58 9.20
C ALA A 70 11.50 -8.73 9.39
N ALA A 71 10.31 -9.35 9.39
CA ALA A 71 9.06 -8.69 9.78
C ALA A 71 9.12 -8.19 11.23
N ALA A 72 9.63 -8.98 12.18
CA ALA A 72 9.82 -8.55 13.56
C ALA A 72 10.80 -7.37 13.69
N GLY A 73 11.89 -7.37 12.92
CA GLY A 73 12.82 -6.24 12.88
C GLY A 73 12.15 -4.94 12.40
N ALA A 74 11.42 -5.03 11.29
CA ALA A 74 10.73 -3.89 10.70
C ALA A 74 9.59 -3.37 11.61
N ALA A 75 8.81 -4.28 12.21
CA ALA A 75 7.75 -3.96 13.16
C ALA A 75 8.28 -3.23 14.41
N ARG A 76 9.42 -3.68 14.98
CA ARG A 76 10.07 -2.98 16.11
C ARG A 76 10.55 -1.60 15.71
N ALA A 77 11.20 -1.46 14.55
CA ALA A 77 11.66 -0.18 14.05
C ALA A 77 10.49 0.81 13.81
N ALA A 78 9.34 0.28 13.42
CA ALA A 78 8.11 1.04 13.23
C ALA A 78 7.38 1.40 14.54
N GLY A 79 7.78 0.80 15.67
CA GLY A 79 7.09 0.93 16.94
C GLY A 79 5.70 0.28 16.93
N ALA A 80 5.55 -0.84 16.21
CA ALA A 80 4.26 -1.49 16.04
C ALA A 80 3.70 -1.99 17.39
N THR A 81 2.43 -1.69 17.68
CA THR A 81 1.74 -2.09 18.92
C THR A 81 0.70 -3.18 18.71
N THR A 82 0.36 -3.50 17.47
CA THR A 82 -0.56 -4.57 17.09
C THR A 82 -0.14 -5.11 15.74
N ILE A 83 -0.17 -6.43 15.55
CA ILE A 83 0.01 -7.07 14.25
C ILE A 83 -1.36 -7.52 13.76
N THR A 84 -1.70 -7.18 12.52
CA THR A 84 -2.98 -7.59 11.95
C THR A 84 -2.84 -8.70 10.93
N SER A 85 -3.92 -9.44 10.73
CA SER A 85 -4.20 -10.17 9.48
C SER A 85 -5.55 -9.68 8.96
N HIS A 86 -5.89 -10.00 7.71
CA HIS A 86 -7.22 -9.72 7.16
C HIS A 86 -7.69 -10.86 6.26
N GLU A 87 -8.99 -10.95 6.05
CA GLU A 87 -9.61 -11.90 5.12
C GLU A 87 -9.23 -11.59 3.66
N GLU A 88 -9.21 -12.63 2.82
CA GLU A 88 -8.84 -12.57 1.39
C GLU A 88 -7.45 -11.94 1.15
N CYS A 89 -6.46 -12.28 1.99
CA CYS A 89 -5.14 -11.67 1.90
C CYS A 89 -4.30 -12.24 0.73
N GLY A 90 -4.18 -11.47 -0.35
CA GLY A 90 -3.39 -11.85 -1.53
C GLY A 90 -1.92 -12.19 -1.22
N ALA A 91 -1.30 -11.52 -0.25
CA ALA A 91 0.06 -11.80 0.17
C ALA A 91 0.18 -13.15 0.91
N ALA A 92 -0.83 -13.53 1.70
CA ALA A 92 -0.84 -14.85 2.34
C ALA A 92 -1.08 -15.98 1.33
N LYS A 93 -1.87 -15.72 0.28
CA LYS A 93 -2.04 -16.66 -0.84
C LYS A 93 -0.73 -16.83 -1.62
N LEU A 94 -0.01 -15.73 -1.90
CA LEU A 94 1.30 -15.78 -2.53
C LEU A 94 2.31 -16.56 -1.67
N TYR A 95 2.30 -16.36 -0.35
CA TYR A 95 3.11 -17.14 0.59
C TYR A 95 2.81 -18.64 0.49
N ALA A 96 1.53 -19.02 0.52
CA ALA A 96 1.11 -20.42 0.40
C ALA A 96 1.66 -21.05 -0.89
N LYS A 97 1.49 -20.36 -2.01
CA LYS A 97 1.99 -20.78 -3.32
C LYS A 97 3.52 -20.95 -3.34
N GLU A 98 4.27 -19.97 -2.83
CA GLU A 98 5.74 -20.00 -2.78
C GLU A 98 6.29 -21.12 -1.89
N LYS A 99 5.51 -21.56 -0.89
CA LYS A 99 5.87 -22.66 0.00
C LYS A 99 5.32 -24.02 -0.45
N GLY A 100 4.59 -24.08 -1.57
CA GLY A 100 3.93 -25.31 -2.02
C GLY A 100 2.84 -25.81 -1.05
N LEU A 101 2.21 -24.88 -0.33
CA LEU A 101 1.10 -25.13 0.59
C LEU A 101 -0.25 -24.98 -0.13
N ASP A 102 -1.33 -25.34 0.56
CA ASP A 102 -2.70 -25.25 0.06
C ASP A 102 -3.16 -23.78 -0.01
N GLU A 103 -3.27 -23.22 -1.22
CA GLU A 103 -3.67 -21.82 -1.43
C GLU A 103 -5.06 -21.48 -0.85
N GLU A 104 -5.97 -22.45 -0.75
CA GLU A 104 -7.32 -22.24 -0.17
C GLU A 104 -7.28 -22.01 1.35
N LYS A 105 -6.13 -22.29 1.98
CA LYS A 105 -5.87 -22.02 3.41
C LYS A 105 -5.06 -20.74 3.63
N SER A 106 -4.93 -19.89 2.62
CA SER A 106 -4.16 -18.64 2.69
C SER A 106 -4.48 -17.81 3.93
N ASP A 107 -5.76 -17.65 4.25
CA ASP A 107 -6.19 -16.82 5.37
C ASP A 107 -5.79 -17.44 6.71
N THR A 108 -5.82 -18.77 6.83
CA THR A 108 -5.29 -19.48 8.00
C THR A 108 -3.80 -19.20 8.17
N TYR A 109 -3.01 -19.30 7.10
CA TYR A 109 -1.57 -19.02 7.17
C TYR A 109 -1.27 -17.56 7.51
N GLY A 110 -2.05 -16.61 6.98
CA GLY A 110 -1.96 -15.19 7.33
C GLY A 110 -2.25 -14.94 8.81
N GLN A 111 -3.29 -15.56 9.35
CA GLN A 111 -3.65 -15.47 10.77
C GLN A 111 -2.58 -16.09 11.68
N GLU A 112 -2.10 -17.29 11.36
CA GLU A 112 -1.05 -17.99 12.12
C GLU A 112 0.23 -17.17 12.15
N PHE A 113 0.69 -16.69 10.99
CA PHE A 113 1.88 -15.85 10.89
C PHE A 113 1.75 -14.58 11.75
N ALA A 114 0.63 -13.87 11.64
CA ALA A 114 0.41 -12.63 12.38
C ALA A 114 0.32 -12.86 13.90
N ARG A 115 -0.29 -13.98 14.35
CA ARG A 115 -0.31 -14.38 15.76
C ARG A 115 1.10 -14.69 16.28
N ASP A 116 1.88 -15.44 15.52
CA ASP A 116 3.24 -15.80 15.91
C ASP A 116 4.15 -14.57 15.97
N LEU A 117 4.02 -13.66 15.00
CA LEU A 117 4.74 -12.39 14.99
C LEU A 117 4.34 -11.51 16.19
N ALA A 118 3.05 -11.38 16.49
CA ALA A 118 2.56 -10.64 17.65
C ALA A 118 3.12 -11.21 18.97
N LYS A 119 3.06 -12.54 19.13
CA LYS A 119 3.61 -13.25 20.29
C LYS A 119 5.12 -13.02 20.44
N LYS A 120 5.88 -13.11 19.34
CA LYS A 120 7.33 -12.88 19.33
C LYS A 120 7.70 -11.44 19.73
N LEU A 121 6.85 -10.48 19.39
CA LEU A 121 7.05 -9.06 19.69
C LEU A 121 6.51 -8.65 21.07
N GLY A 122 5.67 -9.49 21.69
CA GLY A 122 4.98 -9.14 22.95
C GLY A 122 3.93 -8.04 22.75
N VAL A 123 3.25 -8.03 21.60
CA VAL A 123 2.24 -7.03 21.22
C VAL A 123 0.91 -7.70 20.89
N ASN A 124 -0.14 -6.89 20.66
CA ASN A 124 -1.47 -7.42 20.36
C ASN A 124 -1.56 -8.05 18.97
N TYR A 125 -2.53 -8.94 18.81
CA TYR A 125 -2.95 -9.48 17.52
C TYR A 125 -4.41 -9.09 17.24
N CYS A 126 -4.72 -8.72 16.00
CA CYS A 126 -6.07 -8.43 15.55
C CYS A 126 -6.33 -9.05 14.16
N HIS A 127 -7.50 -9.65 13.96
CA HIS A 127 -7.92 -10.10 12.63
C HIS A 127 -8.99 -9.14 12.12
N LEU A 128 -8.81 -8.63 10.90
CA LEU A 128 -9.76 -7.74 10.24
C LEU A 128 -10.66 -8.54 9.29
N PRO A 129 -11.96 -8.72 9.60
CA PRO A 129 -12.90 -9.34 8.67
C PRO A 129 -13.17 -8.42 7.47
N LEU A 130 -13.65 -8.98 6.35
CA LEU A 130 -14.00 -8.23 5.14
C LEU A 130 -14.97 -7.08 5.43
N SER A 131 -15.88 -7.25 6.38
CA SER A 131 -16.86 -6.22 6.77
C SER A 131 -16.24 -4.98 7.41
N GLU A 132 -15.01 -5.07 7.90
CA GLU A 132 -14.27 -3.95 8.48
C GLU A 132 -13.28 -3.31 7.49
N MET A 133 -13.13 -3.88 6.29
CA MET A 133 -12.23 -3.33 5.26
C MET A 133 -12.88 -2.14 4.54
N ALA A 134 -12.09 -1.09 4.31
CA ALA A 134 -12.51 0.14 3.62
C ALA A 134 -12.60 0.00 2.08
N ARG A 135 -12.92 -1.21 1.57
CA ARG A 135 -13.08 -1.50 0.15
C ARG A 135 -14.16 -2.58 -0.06
N PRO A 136 -14.77 -2.69 -1.26
CA PRO A 136 -15.69 -3.79 -1.53
C PRO A 136 -15.00 -5.17 -1.44
N ALA A 137 -15.75 -6.17 -0.98
CA ALA A 137 -15.29 -7.56 -0.95
C ALA A 137 -14.96 -8.07 -2.37
N GLY A 138 -13.87 -8.83 -2.50
CA GLY A 138 -13.44 -9.41 -3.78
C GLY A 138 -12.99 -8.43 -4.87
N LEU A 139 -12.92 -7.12 -4.59
CA LEU A 139 -12.47 -6.11 -5.55
C LEU A 139 -11.57 -5.06 -4.88
N HIS A 140 -10.35 -4.92 -5.40
CA HIS A 140 -9.48 -3.80 -5.13
C HIS A 140 -9.85 -2.61 -6.00
N VAL A 141 -9.93 -1.44 -5.37
CA VAL A 141 -10.33 -0.17 -6.01
C VAL A 141 -9.19 0.86 -6.00
N ALA A 142 -7.98 0.47 -5.60
CA ALA A 142 -6.80 1.31 -5.64
C ALA A 142 -6.41 1.69 -7.08
N ARG A 143 -6.20 2.99 -7.31
CA ARG A 143 -5.61 3.54 -8.56
C ARG A 143 -4.19 4.04 -8.38
N VAL A 144 -3.71 4.01 -7.15
CA VAL A 144 -2.37 4.42 -6.76
C VAL A 144 -1.76 3.44 -5.76
N ALA A 145 -0.43 3.41 -5.68
CA ALA A 145 0.30 2.86 -4.55
C ALA A 145 1.26 3.93 -4.00
N TYR A 146 1.17 4.22 -2.72
CA TYR A 146 2.02 5.16 -2.02
C TYR A 146 3.29 4.47 -1.53
N TYR A 147 4.44 4.93 -2.02
CA TYR A 147 5.76 4.49 -1.60
C TYR A 147 6.29 5.46 -0.53
N ASP A 148 6.00 5.14 0.74
CA ASP A 148 6.15 6.05 1.86
C ASP A 148 7.55 6.02 2.49
N GLY A 149 8.33 7.06 2.23
CA GLY A 149 9.62 7.32 2.87
C GLY A 149 9.55 7.87 4.29
N THR A 150 8.38 8.31 4.74
CA THR A 150 8.21 8.99 6.04
C THR A 150 7.94 8.01 7.18
N GLY A 151 7.31 6.87 6.90
CA GLY A 151 6.85 5.90 7.91
C GLY A 151 5.68 6.44 8.75
N LYS A 152 5.00 7.46 8.27
CA LYS A 152 3.93 8.18 8.97
C LYS A 152 2.75 8.55 8.06
N PHE A 153 2.80 8.15 6.80
CA PHE A 153 1.80 8.55 5.84
C PHE A 153 0.57 7.62 5.87
N ASP A 154 -0.60 8.22 6.04
CA ASP A 154 -1.91 7.58 6.06
C ASP A 154 -2.87 8.37 5.16
N PRO A 155 -3.06 7.96 3.89
CA PRO A 155 -3.90 8.67 2.95
C PRO A 155 -5.39 8.66 3.37
N ALA A 156 -5.83 7.70 4.19
CA ALA A 156 -7.22 7.61 4.62
C ALA A 156 -7.64 8.78 5.55
N ARG A 157 -6.67 9.49 6.12
CA ARG A 157 -6.91 10.70 6.93
C ARG A 157 -7.11 11.96 6.10
N VAL A 158 -7.01 11.87 4.78
CA VAL A 158 -7.12 13.01 3.85
C VAL A 158 -8.13 12.63 2.76
N PRO A 159 -9.42 12.99 2.91
CA PRO A 159 -10.48 12.57 1.99
C PRO A 159 -10.26 12.93 0.52
N GLU A 160 -9.47 13.97 0.25
CA GLU A 160 -9.12 14.41 -1.09
C GLU A 160 -8.06 13.52 -1.77
N LEU A 161 -7.32 12.70 -1.02
CA LEU A 161 -6.37 11.75 -1.60
C LEU A 161 -7.09 10.49 -2.09
N PRO A 162 -6.67 9.91 -3.23
CA PRO A 162 -7.21 8.64 -3.67
C PRO A 162 -6.82 7.53 -2.69
N ALA A 163 -7.76 6.63 -2.42
CA ALA A 163 -7.44 5.36 -1.77
C ALA A 163 -6.41 4.60 -2.61
N GLY A 164 -5.47 3.94 -1.94
CA GLY A 164 -4.40 3.24 -2.60
C GLY A 164 -3.66 2.32 -1.66
N PHE A 165 -2.85 1.46 -2.24
CA PHE A 165 -1.94 0.64 -1.45
C PHE A 165 -0.93 1.53 -0.75
N VAL A 166 -0.51 1.18 0.47
CA VAL A 166 0.55 1.92 1.18
C VAL A 166 1.71 0.98 1.44
N ILE A 167 2.91 1.38 1.07
CA ILE A 167 4.15 0.63 1.28
C ILE A 167 5.02 1.46 2.21
N SER A 168 5.21 1.01 3.46
CA SER A 168 6.01 1.75 4.44
C SER A 168 7.52 1.54 4.22
N ARG A 169 8.01 2.06 3.09
CA ARG A 169 9.40 1.94 2.63
C ARG A 169 10.42 2.33 3.69
N ARG A 170 10.09 3.27 4.59
CA ARG A 170 10.91 3.66 5.77
C ARG A 170 11.50 2.48 6.54
N TYR A 171 10.77 1.39 6.65
CA TYR A 171 11.11 0.25 7.51
C TYR A 171 11.57 -0.99 6.73
N LEU A 172 11.65 -0.88 5.41
CA LEU A 172 11.95 -2.00 4.51
C LEU A 172 13.32 -1.82 3.85
N LYS A 173 13.88 -2.91 3.33
CA LYS A 173 15.01 -2.83 2.40
C LYS A 173 14.50 -2.50 0.99
N PRO A 174 15.29 -1.80 0.14
CA PRO A 174 14.87 -1.43 -1.21
C PRO A 174 14.31 -2.61 -2.02
N ASP A 175 15.02 -3.74 -2.06
CA ASP A 175 14.63 -4.90 -2.87
C ASP A 175 13.26 -5.48 -2.46
N TYR A 176 12.98 -5.51 -1.16
CA TYR A 176 11.70 -6.01 -0.68
C TYR A 176 10.57 -5.01 -0.91
N ALA A 177 10.82 -3.71 -0.73
CA ALA A 177 9.84 -2.69 -1.03
C ALA A 177 9.50 -2.62 -2.54
N ARG A 178 10.49 -2.87 -3.41
CA ARG A 178 10.28 -3.09 -4.85
C ARG A 178 9.31 -4.25 -5.10
N ARG A 179 9.50 -5.38 -4.42
CA ARG A 179 8.58 -6.53 -4.51
C ARG A 179 7.16 -6.14 -4.06
N GLU A 180 7.00 -5.31 -3.03
CA GLU A 180 5.67 -4.83 -2.62
C GLU A 180 5.02 -3.91 -3.67
N CYS A 181 5.80 -3.07 -4.36
CA CYS A 181 5.29 -2.32 -5.51
C CYS A 181 4.81 -3.25 -6.63
N GLU A 182 5.58 -4.29 -6.96
CA GLU A 182 5.20 -5.27 -7.98
C GLU A 182 3.91 -6.03 -7.60
N ILE A 183 3.73 -6.36 -6.32
CA ILE A 183 2.48 -6.94 -5.81
C ILE A 183 1.31 -5.98 -6.01
N ALA A 184 1.46 -4.71 -5.61
CA ALA A 184 0.41 -3.69 -5.78
C ALA A 184 0.03 -3.51 -7.26
N ILE A 185 1.02 -3.46 -8.16
CA ILE A 185 0.81 -3.38 -9.61
C ILE A 185 0.09 -4.62 -10.13
N SER A 186 0.53 -5.82 -9.72
CA SER A 186 -0.09 -7.09 -10.14
C SER A 186 -1.56 -7.18 -9.73
N ILE A 187 -1.90 -6.72 -8.52
CA ILE A 187 -3.28 -6.64 -8.06
C ILE A 187 -4.08 -5.64 -8.90
N ALA A 188 -3.56 -4.42 -9.07
CA ALA A 188 -4.24 -3.34 -9.79
C ALA A 188 -4.50 -3.69 -11.28
N LEU A 189 -3.48 -4.21 -11.96
CA LEU A 189 -3.54 -4.61 -13.38
C LEU A 189 -4.15 -6.01 -13.60
N GLY A 190 -4.42 -6.74 -12.53
CA GLY A 190 -4.99 -8.08 -12.56
C GLY A 190 -6.51 -8.11 -12.46
N HIS A 191 -7.06 -9.32 -12.32
CA HIS A 191 -8.50 -9.59 -12.26
C HIS A 191 -9.15 -9.25 -10.92
N HIS A 192 -8.35 -8.94 -9.90
CA HIS A 192 -8.81 -8.48 -8.59
C HIS A 192 -8.88 -6.94 -8.50
N GLY A 193 -8.29 -6.21 -9.46
CA GLY A 193 -8.31 -4.76 -9.55
C GLY A 193 -9.11 -4.27 -10.76
N PHE A 194 -8.60 -3.23 -11.42
CA PHE A 194 -9.25 -2.64 -12.61
C PHE A 194 -8.74 -3.21 -13.94
N GLY A 195 -7.66 -3.98 -13.93
CA GLY A 195 -7.22 -4.73 -15.10
C GLY A 195 -6.90 -3.84 -16.30
N GLU A 196 -7.57 -4.12 -17.41
CA GLU A 196 -7.40 -3.45 -18.71
C GLU A 196 -7.83 -1.97 -18.73
N LEU A 197 -8.52 -1.48 -17.70
CA LEU A 197 -8.85 -0.05 -17.60
C LEU A 197 -7.60 0.83 -17.38
N PHE A 198 -6.51 0.23 -16.89
CA PHE A 198 -5.22 0.89 -16.85
C PHE A 198 -4.55 0.87 -18.23
N THR A 199 -4.35 2.06 -18.78
CA THR A 199 -3.73 2.31 -20.10
C THR A 199 -2.61 3.35 -19.95
N GLU A 200 -1.94 3.72 -21.03
CA GLU A 200 -0.97 4.82 -21.02
C GLU A 200 -1.61 6.18 -20.65
N ASP A 201 -2.85 6.43 -21.08
CA ASP A 201 -3.59 7.66 -20.76
C ASP A 201 -4.18 7.66 -19.34
N THR A 202 -4.42 6.46 -18.80
CA THR A 202 -4.99 6.24 -17.47
C THR A 202 -4.18 5.24 -16.66
N PRO A 203 -2.90 5.53 -16.36
CA PRO A 203 -2.01 4.57 -15.73
C PRO A 203 -2.31 4.39 -14.24
N PHE A 204 -1.85 3.27 -13.70
CA PHE A 204 -1.71 3.08 -12.26
C PHE A 204 -0.52 3.92 -11.77
N ILE A 205 -0.68 4.67 -10.69
CA ILE A 205 0.35 5.63 -10.26
C ILE A 205 1.09 5.12 -9.04
N LEU A 206 2.41 4.93 -9.15
CA LEU A 206 3.30 4.81 -8.00
C LEU A 206 3.59 6.22 -7.49
N VAL A 207 3.06 6.56 -6.31
CA VAL A 207 3.18 7.87 -5.71
C VAL A 207 4.28 7.84 -4.66
N VAL A 208 5.41 8.46 -4.95
CA VAL A 208 6.54 8.56 -4.01
C VAL A 208 6.27 9.67 -3.00
N VAL A 209 6.34 9.33 -1.71
CA VAL A 209 6.19 10.29 -0.61
C VAL A 209 7.55 10.47 0.07
N GLY A 210 8.24 11.55 -0.29
CA GLY A 210 9.60 11.82 0.18
C GLY A 210 9.64 12.50 1.55
N ASP A 211 10.57 12.09 2.41
CA ASP A 211 10.88 12.75 3.68
C ASP A 211 11.90 13.88 3.43
N PRO A 212 11.56 15.17 3.67
CA PRO A 212 12.48 16.29 3.46
C PRO A 212 13.65 16.31 4.45
N LYS A 213 13.56 15.58 5.57
CA LYS A 213 14.58 15.61 6.64
C LYS A 213 15.62 14.51 6.50
N GLU A 214 15.39 13.52 5.63
CA GLU A 214 16.17 12.28 5.61
C GLU A 214 16.65 11.97 4.19
N LYS A 215 17.96 12.15 3.94
CA LYS A 215 18.55 12.05 2.59
C LYS A 215 18.25 10.71 1.90
N MET A 216 18.32 9.60 2.64
CA MET A 216 18.04 8.25 2.11
C MET A 216 16.58 8.09 1.65
N PHE A 217 15.65 8.79 2.29
CA PHE A 217 14.22 8.76 2.01
C PHE A 217 13.76 10.03 1.28
N SER A 218 14.69 10.77 0.67
CA SER A 218 14.38 11.93 -0.15
C SER A 218 13.61 11.52 -1.40
N LEU A 219 12.84 12.46 -1.97
CA LEU A 219 12.04 12.24 -3.16
C LEU A 219 12.86 11.67 -4.32
N GLY A 220 14.05 12.22 -4.60
CA GLY A 220 14.91 11.74 -5.69
C GLY A 220 15.44 10.32 -5.48
N SER A 221 15.82 9.99 -4.24
CA SER A 221 16.29 8.65 -3.88
C SER A 221 15.20 7.60 -4.12
N LEU A 222 14.02 7.83 -3.53
CA LEU A 222 12.89 6.89 -3.61
C LEU A 222 12.33 6.78 -5.04
N ARG A 223 12.29 7.89 -5.78
CA ARG A 223 11.84 7.91 -7.17
C ARG A 223 12.71 7.01 -8.05
N THR A 224 14.02 7.04 -7.86
CA THR A 224 14.95 6.17 -8.60
C THR A 224 14.61 4.69 -8.37
N GLU A 225 14.24 4.29 -7.15
CA GLU A 225 13.91 2.91 -6.82
C GLU A 225 12.69 2.38 -7.60
N VAL A 226 11.67 3.23 -7.80
CA VAL A 226 10.36 2.85 -8.39
C VAL A 226 10.25 3.11 -9.90
N GLU A 227 11.05 4.01 -10.46
CA GLU A 227 11.03 4.30 -11.91
C GLU A 227 11.40 3.08 -12.77
N GLU A 228 12.34 2.26 -12.31
CA GLU A 228 12.68 1.00 -12.99
C GLU A 228 11.49 0.05 -13.07
N ILE A 229 10.69 -0.02 -11.99
CA ILE A 229 9.51 -0.86 -11.90
C ILE A 229 8.47 -0.37 -12.92
N ALA A 230 8.15 0.93 -12.91
CA ALA A 230 7.16 1.50 -13.80
C ALA A 230 7.51 1.31 -15.29
N ARG A 231 8.79 1.47 -15.66
CA ARG A 231 9.27 1.27 -17.04
C ARG A 231 9.00 -0.14 -17.56
N ALA A 232 8.99 -1.16 -16.70
CA ALA A 232 8.73 -2.54 -17.08
C ALA A 232 7.27 -2.80 -17.52
N HIS A 233 6.36 -1.85 -17.30
CA HIS A 233 4.91 -2.01 -17.56
C HIS A 233 4.39 -1.21 -18.76
N GLY A 234 5.27 -0.80 -19.68
CA GLY A 234 4.87 -0.30 -21.01
C GLY A 234 3.87 0.86 -20.98
N GLY A 235 4.05 1.81 -20.07
CA GLY A 235 3.20 3.00 -19.92
C GLY A 235 1.94 2.82 -19.06
N ARG A 236 1.53 1.57 -18.75
CA ARG A 236 0.35 1.32 -17.89
C ARG A 236 0.59 1.64 -16.41
N VAL A 237 1.84 1.87 -16.04
CA VAL A 237 2.27 2.32 -14.72
C VAL A 237 3.07 3.61 -14.88
N ALA A 238 2.72 4.64 -14.12
CA ALA A 238 3.42 5.91 -14.07
C ALA A 238 3.99 6.15 -12.67
N VAL A 239 5.00 7.01 -12.58
CA VAL A 239 5.54 7.49 -11.30
C VAL A 239 5.22 8.95 -11.15
N ASP A 240 4.65 9.28 -10.00
CA ASP A 240 4.45 10.64 -9.53
C ASP A 240 5.02 10.77 -8.12
N ALA A 241 5.16 12.00 -7.62
CA ALA A 241 5.82 12.20 -6.34
C ALA A 241 5.42 13.51 -5.68
N PHE A 242 5.53 13.55 -4.36
CA PHE A 242 5.51 14.79 -3.60
C PHE A 242 6.35 14.67 -2.34
N VAL A 243 6.76 15.81 -1.79
CA VAL A 243 7.49 15.88 -0.53
C VAL A 243 6.49 16.06 0.60
N SER A 244 6.62 15.28 1.68
CA SER A 244 5.76 15.44 2.86
C SER A 244 5.89 16.86 3.43
N PRO A 245 4.80 17.47 3.93
CA PRO A 245 4.88 18.78 4.55
C PRO A 245 5.76 18.73 5.80
N VAL A 246 6.54 19.79 6.01
CA VAL A 246 7.31 19.94 7.26
C VAL A 246 6.33 20.22 8.39
N GLN A 247 6.13 19.23 9.27
CA GLN A 247 5.42 19.44 10.54
C GLN A 247 6.24 20.44 11.38
N LYS A 248 5.62 21.58 11.72
CA LYS A 248 6.16 22.60 12.62
C LYS A 248 6.10 22.13 14.06
#